data_AF-A0A1F4F6X7-F1
#
_entry.id   AF-A0A1F4F6X7-F1
#
_cell.length_a   1.000
_cell.length_b   1.000
_cell.length_c   1.000
_cell.angle_alpha   90.00
_cell.angle_beta   90.00
_cell.angle_gamma   90.00
#
_symmetry.space_group_name_H-M   'P 1'
#
loop_
_entity.id
_entity.type
_entity.pdbx_description
1 polymer ?
#
loop_
_entity_poly.entity_id
_entity_poly.type
_entity_poly.pdbx_seq_one_letter_code
_entity_poly.pdbx_strand_id
1 'polypeptide(L)'
;MAGEAKNTFPDLANVATLSTEEVAARFGEKAARVQDYLRAAPEVLKPAPLALTRQKLAQALEAYRNGDRAAAREAAITGYLEGFETVEAALANVDAELMRRTEREMLELRAAIERAEPAEAFALRVERVDALLASAEEKLGAGELSPGAAFTASLLILLREGLEAILVLAAIIAFVAKTGRRDALPYVHAGWVAALTLGALTWVLATFVVDISGANRELTEGVTALVAAAMLLYVGYWLHGKSYVQAWSRFIREQVGQALAKQTLWAMAAL
;
A
#
# COMPACT_ATOMS: atom_id res chain seq x y z
N MET A 1 -4.05 14.64 2.29
CA MET A 1 -4.76 15.46 1.28
C MET A 1 -6.21 15.02 1.12
N ALA A 2 -6.50 13.73 0.86
CA ALA A 2 -7.88 13.27 0.56
C ALA A 2 -8.91 13.53 1.68
N GLY A 3 -8.52 13.38 2.96
CA GLY A 3 -9.40 13.66 4.10
C GLY A 3 -9.65 15.15 4.39
N GLU A 4 -8.66 16.01 4.13
CA GLU A 4 -8.79 17.48 4.29
C GLU A 4 -9.62 18.11 3.15
N ALA A 5 -9.56 17.53 1.95
CA ALA A 5 -10.29 18.00 0.78
C ALA A 5 -11.81 17.96 1.00
N LYS A 6 -12.32 16.89 1.61
CA LYS A 6 -13.75 16.70 1.91
C LYS A 6 -14.31 17.72 2.92
N ASN A 7 -13.46 18.19 3.84
CA ASN A 7 -13.82 19.22 4.83
C ASN A 7 -13.72 20.65 4.28
N THR A 8 -12.91 20.86 3.26
CA THR A 8 -12.66 22.19 2.66
C THR A 8 -13.69 22.53 1.58
N PHE A 9 -14.14 21.54 0.81
CA PHE A 9 -15.20 21.69 -0.19
C PHE A 9 -16.40 20.79 0.15
N PRO A 10 -17.42 21.31 0.85
CA PRO A 10 -18.64 20.55 1.12
C PRO A 10 -19.46 20.26 -0.14
N ASP A 11 -19.23 21.00 -1.24
CA ASP A 11 -19.85 20.80 -2.55
C ASP A 11 -18.79 20.80 -3.66
N LEU A 12 -18.80 19.75 -4.48
CA LEU A 12 -17.90 19.54 -5.62
C LEU A 12 -18.12 20.55 -6.74
N ALA A 13 -19.30 21.18 -6.80
CA ALA A 13 -19.59 22.22 -7.78
C ALA A 13 -18.59 23.38 -7.69
N ASN A 14 -18.17 23.74 -6.48
CA ASN A 14 -17.21 24.83 -6.25
C ASN A 14 -15.80 24.50 -6.76
N VAL A 15 -15.41 23.21 -6.77
CA VAL A 15 -14.12 22.74 -7.28
C VAL A 15 -14.03 22.93 -8.80
N ALA A 16 -15.14 22.70 -9.52
CA ALA A 16 -15.19 22.81 -10.98
C ALA A 16 -15.49 24.24 -11.47
N THR A 17 -16.25 25.04 -10.72
CA THR A 17 -16.82 26.31 -11.23
C THR A 17 -16.07 27.57 -10.81
N LEU A 18 -15.37 27.56 -9.67
CA LEU A 18 -14.61 28.73 -9.21
C LEU A 18 -13.19 28.73 -9.78
N SER A 19 -12.63 29.91 -10.05
CA SER A 19 -11.22 30.05 -10.39
C SER A 19 -10.32 29.87 -9.16
N THR A 20 -9.08 29.44 -9.37
CA THR A 20 -8.09 29.22 -8.30
C THR A 20 -7.86 30.50 -7.47
N GLU A 21 -7.91 31.69 -8.08
CA GLU A 21 -7.84 32.99 -7.39
C GLU A 21 -9.07 33.27 -6.51
N GLU A 22 -10.28 32.97 -7.00
CA GLU A 22 -11.51 33.14 -6.21
C GLU A 22 -11.57 32.18 -5.03
N VAL A 23 -11.05 30.96 -5.20
CA VAL A 23 -10.93 29.98 -4.11
C VAL A 23 -9.87 30.40 -3.11
N ALA A 24 -8.72 30.93 -3.55
CA ALA A 24 -7.71 31.48 -2.67
C ALA A 24 -8.27 32.66 -1.84
N ALA A 25 -9.08 33.52 -2.46
CA ALA A 25 -9.67 34.68 -1.79
C ALA A 25 -10.78 34.30 -0.79
N ARG A 26 -11.62 33.30 -1.10
CA ARG A 26 -12.77 32.91 -0.26
C ARG A 26 -12.44 31.87 0.80
N PHE A 27 -11.56 30.92 0.47
CA PHE A 27 -11.29 29.72 1.28
C PHE A 27 -9.81 29.60 1.66
N GLY A 28 -8.99 30.55 1.23
CA GLY A 28 -7.56 30.62 1.53
C GLY A 28 -6.68 29.85 0.55
N GLU A 29 -5.39 30.21 0.54
CA GLU A 29 -4.34 29.60 -0.29
C GLU A 29 -4.26 28.08 -0.20
N LYS A 30 -4.60 27.50 0.96
CA LYS A 30 -4.64 26.03 1.12
C LYS A 30 -5.78 25.40 0.31
N ALA A 31 -6.95 26.03 0.27
CA ALA A 31 -8.10 25.54 -0.49
C ALA A 31 -7.85 25.61 -2.00
N ALA A 32 -7.14 26.63 -2.47
CA ALA A 32 -6.74 26.75 -3.88
C ALA A 32 -5.82 25.60 -4.31
N ARG A 33 -4.83 25.24 -3.49
CA ARG A 33 -3.95 24.08 -3.76
C ARG A 33 -4.71 22.76 -3.73
N VAL A 34 -5.65 22.62 -2.81
CA VAL A 34 -6.53 21.45 -2.75
C VAL A 34 -7.41 21.38 -3.99
N GLN A 35 -7.94 22.50 -4.49
CA GLN A 35 -8.71 22.54 -5.73
C GLN A 35 -7.88 22.10 -6.95
N ASP A 36 -6.64 22.60 -7.08
CA ASP A 36 -5.74 22.21 -8.17
C ASP A 36 -5.41 20.71 -8.12
N TYR A 37 -5.17 20.17 -6.92
CA TYR A 37 -4.97 18.74 -6.71
C TYR A 37 -6.22 17.91 -7.10
N LEU A 38 -7.40 18.33 -6.67
CA LEU A 38 -8.66 17.65 -6.98
C LEU A 38 -9.01 17.68 -8.47
N ARG A 39 -8.65 18.75 -9.19
CA ARG A 39 -8.78 18.83 -10.66
C ARG A 39 -7.80 17.92 -11.39
N ALA A 40 -6.57 17.80 -10.87
CA ALA A 40 -5.54 16.92 -11.44
C ALA A 40 -5.79 15.44 -11.14
N ALA A 41 -6.48 15.13 -10.04
CA ALA A 41 -6.79 13.77 -9.60
C ALA A 41 -8.30 13.58 -9.33
N PRO A 42 -9.15 13.61 -10.39
CA PRO A 42 -10.60 13.48 -10.24
C PRO A 42 -11.03 12.13 -9.63
N GLU A 43 -10.16 11.11 -9.72
CA GLU A 43 -10.34 9.81 -9.08
C GLU A 43 -10.46 9.89 -7.55
N VAL A 44 -9.84 10.89 -6.92
CA VAL A 44 -9.93 11.13 -5.46
C VAL A 44 -11.32 11.62 -5.05
N LEU A 45 -12.07 12.19 -5.99
CA LEU A 45 -13.45 12.65 -5.77
C LEU A 45 -14.48 11.54 -5.95
N LYS A 46 -14.10 10.39 -6.54
CA LYS A 46 -15.04 9.29 -6.71
C LYS A 46 -15.42 8.76 -5.33
N PRO A 47 -16.71 8.66 -5.00
CA PRO A 47 -17.14 8.03 -3.75
C PRO A 47 -16.60 6.61 -3.68
N ALA A 48 -16.25 6.15 -2.48
CA ALA A 48 -15.89 4.76 -2.27
C ALA A 48 -16.97 3.85 -2.87
N PRO A 49 -16.63 2.70 -3.49
CA PRO A 49 -17.59 1.97 -4.33
C PRO A 49 -18.91 1.60 -3.62
N LEU A 50 -18.85 1.19 -2.35
CA LEU A 50 -20.04 0.93 -1.55
C LEU A 50 -20.86 2.19 -1.25
N ALA A 51 -20.21 3.34 -1.04
CA ALA A 51 -20.89 4.62 -0.88
C ALA A 51 -21.58 5.06 -2.17
N LEU A 52 -20.97 4.80 -3.34
CA LEU A 52 -21.61 5.02 -4.64
C LEU A 52 -22.86 4.14 -4.79
N THR A 53 -22.76 2.85 -4.44
CA THR A 53 -23.91 1.94 -4.47
C THR A 53 -25.07 2.48 -3.62
N ARG A 54 -24.81 2.88 -2.37
CA ARG A 54 -25.85 3.46 -1.50
C ARG A 54 -26.48 4.72 -2.07
N GLN A 55 -25.67 5.63 -2.59
CA GLN A 55 -26.17 6.85 -3.24
C GLN A 55 -27.11 6.52 -4.40
N LYS A 56 -26.72 5.55 -5.23
CA LYS A 56 -27.52 5.10 -6.38
C LYS A 56 -28.79 4.37 -5.96
N LEU A 57 -28.77 3.60 -4.87
CA LEU A 57 -29.96 2.99 -4.30
C LEU A 57 -30.94 4.02 -3.74
N ALA A 58 -30.45 5.10 -3.12
CA ALA A 58 -31.29 6.21 -2.68
C ALA A 58 -31.95 6.93 -3.87
N GLN A 59 -31.18 7.20 -4.95
CA GLN A 59 -31.71 7.74 -6.21
C GLN A 59 -32.76 6.82 -6.83
N ALA A 60 -32.52 5.50 -6.80
CA ALA A 60 -33.47 4.52 -7.31
C ALA A 60 -34.79 4.54 -6.53
N LEU A 61 -34.74 4.63 -5.20
CA LEU A 61 -35.92 4.72 -4.33
C LEU A 61 -36.72 6.00 -4.58
N GLU A 62 -36.05 7.14 -4.73
CA GLU A 62 -36.70 8.41 -5.02
C GLU A 62 -37.40 8.40 -6.38
N ALA A 63 -36.70 7.95 -7.43
CA ALA A 63 -37.28 7.79 -8.76
C ALA A 63 -38.48 6.82 -8.75
N TYR A 64 -38.37 5.72 -8.01
CA TYR A 64 -39.45 4.74 -7.89
C TYR A 64 -40.70 5.33 -7.22
N ARG A 65 -40.53 6.12 -6.16
CA ARG A 65 -41.62 6.83 -5.46
C ARG A 65 -42.28 7.89 -6.35
N ASN A 66 -41.51 8.52 -7.22
CA ASN A 66 -42.00 9.49 -8.19
C ASN A 66 -42.68 8.83 -9.41
N GLY A 67 -42.72 7.50 -9.46
CA GLY A 67 -43.31 6.73 -10.56
C GLY A 67 -42.40 6.57 -11.79
N ASP A 68 -41.18 7.11 -11.74
CA ASP A 68 -40.19 6.98 -12.81
C ASP A 68 -39.41 5.67 -12.67
N ARG A 69 -40.00 4.61 -13.20
CA ARG A 69 -39.39 3.27 -13.17
C ARG A 69 -38.13 3.16 -14.03
N ALA A 70 -38.02 3.96 -15.09
CA ALA A 70 -36.85 3.92 -15.97
C ALA A 70 -35.62 4.47 -15.23
N ALA A 71 -35.77 5.64 -14.61
CA ALA A 71 -34.71 6.23 -13.78
C ALA A 71 -34.38 5.35 -12.57
N ALA A 72 -35.39 4.73 -11.93
CA ALA A 72 -35.16 3.81 -10.82
C ALA A 72 -34.31 2.59 -11.24
N ARG A 73 -34.62 2.01 -12.40
CA ARG A 73 -33.88 0.87 -12.96
C ARG A 73 -32.45 1.25 -13.32
N GLU A 74 -32.26 2.37 -13.99
CA GLU A 74 -30.94 2.89 -14.36
C GLU A 74 -30.08 3.07 -13.10
N ALA A 75 -30.59 3.79 -12.10
CA ALA A 75 -29.88 4.01 -10.85
C ALA A 75 -29.51 2.69 -10.14
N ALA A 76 -30.43 1.72 -10.06
CA ALA A 76 -30.15 0.42 -9.46
C ALA A 76 -29.06 -0.36 -10.22
N ILE A 77 -29.04 -0.30 -11.56
CA ILE A 77 -28.01 -0.94 -12.38
C ILE A 77 -26.65 -0.26 -12.19
N THR A 78 -26.60 1.07 -12.24
CA THR A 78 -25.37 1.84 -12.04
C THR A 78 -24.78 1.57 -10.66
N GLY A 79 -25.61 1.53 -9.61
CA GLY A 79 -25.15 1.23 -8.25
C GLY A 79 -24.52 -0.15 -8.10
N TYR A 80 -24.99 -1.13 -8.88
CA TYR A 80 -24.40 -2.47 -8.94
C TYR A 80 -23.08 -2.46 -9.72
N LEU A 81 -23.09 -2.04 -10.99
CA LEU A 81 -21.93 -2.16 -11.89
C LEU A 81 -20.77 -1.24 -11.52
N GLU A 82 -21.05 0.03 -11.23
CA GLU A 82 -20.00 1.01 -10.93
C GLU A 82 -19.60 1.00 -9.45
N GLY A 83 -20.44 0.44 -8.59
CA GLY A 83 -20.20 0.37 -7.15
C GLY A 83 -19.87 -1.06 -6.69
N PHE A 84 -20.89 -1.88 -6.46
CA PHE A 84 -20.75 -3.15 -5.76
C PHE A 84 -19.89 -4.18 -6.52
N GLU A 85 -20.02 -4.29 -7.84
CA GLU A 85 -19.24 -5.21 -8.69
C GLU A 85 -17.72 -5.02 -8.50
N THR A 86 -17.29 -3.76 -8.35
CA THR A 86 -15.86 -3.42 -8.19
C THR A 86 -15.24 -3.99 -6.90
N VAL A 87 -16.06 -4.33 -5.90
CA VAL A 87 -15.63 -4.85 -4.60
C VAL A 87 -16.07 -6.31 -4.36
N GLU A 88 -16.75 -6.94 -5.32
CA GLU A 88 -17.23 -8.33 -5.17
C GLU A 88 -16.09 -9.30 -4.90
N ALA A 89 -15.01 -9.23 -5.67
CA ALA A 89 -13.86 -10.13 -5.48
C ALA A 89 -13.20 -9.95 -4.10
N ALA A 90 -13.05 -8.69 -3.66
CA ALA A 90 -12.51 -8.38 -2.34
C ALA A 90 -13.42 -8.91 -1.23
N LEU A 91 -14.74 -8.70 -1.35
CA LEU A 91 -15.70 -9.18 -0.38
C LEU A 91 -15.79 -10.71 -0.37
N ALA A 92 -15.73 -11.36 -1.53
CA ALA A 92 -15.74 -12.81 -1.64
C ALA A 92 -14.55 -13.47 -0.92
N ASN A 93 -13.38 -12.82 -0.97
CA ASN A 93 -12.19 -13.27 -0.26
C ASN A 93 -12.32 -13.18 1.26
N VAL A 94 -13.08 -12.20 1.77
CA VAL A 94 -13.26 -11.97 3.21
C VAL A 94 -14.48 -12.73 3.75
N ASP A 95 -15.59 -12.71 3.02
CA ASP A 95 -16.88 -13.31 3.37
C ASP A 95 -17.71 -13.64 2.11
N ALA A 96 -17.50 -14.85 1.57
CA ALA A 96 -18.18 -15.34 0.37
C ALA A 96 -19.70 -15.54 0.53
N GLU A 97 -20.22 -15.71 1.75
CA GLU A 97 -21.67 -15.80 1.97
C GLU A 97 -22.29 -14.40 1.95
N LEU A 98 -21.66 -13.43 2.61
CA LEU A 98 -22.11 -12.04 2.58
C LEU A 98 -22.11 -11.49 1.15
N MET A 99 -21.04 -11.72 0.38
CA MET A 99 -20.97 -11.33 -1.03
C MET A 99 -22.18 -11.87 -1.83
N ARG A 100 -22.38 -13.19 -1.80
CA ARG A 100 -23.47 -13.84 -2.56
C ARG A 100 -24.86 -13.40 -2.09
N ARG A 101 -25.03 -13.10 -0.80
CA ARG A 101 -26.29 -12.57 -0.26
C ARG A 101 -26.59 -11.17 -0.79
N THR A 102 -25.59 -10.29 -0.79
CA THR A 102 -25.73 -8.91 -1.28
C THR A 102 -26.02 -8.89 -2.78
N GLU A 103 -25.28 -9.68 -3.58
CA GLU A 103 -25.52 -9.83 -5.02
C GLU A 103 -26.98 -10.24 -5.30
N ARG A 104 -27.47 -11.30 -4.63
CA ARG A 104 -28.85 -11.77 -4.80
C ARG A 104 -29.89 -10.69 -4.49
N GLU A 105 -29.75 -9.98 -3.38
CA GLU A 105 -30.72 -8.94 -2.98
C GLU A 105 -30.67 -7.72 -3.92
N MET A 106 -29.50 -7.37 -4.47
CA MET A 106 -29.38 -6.33 -5.50
C MET A 106 -30.01 -6.74 -6.84
N LEU A 107 -29.91 -8.01 -7.24
CA LEU A 107 -30.61 -8.54 -8.41
C LEU A 107 -32.14 -8.56 -8.18
N GLU A 108 -32.60 -8.93 -6.98
CA GLU A 108 -34.01 -8.89 -6.62
C GLU A 108 -34.59 -7.47 -6.59
N LEU A 109 -33.81 -6.45 -6.21
CA LEU A 109 -34.22 -5.05 -6.34
C LEU A 109 -34.57 -4.68 -7.79
N ARG A 110 -33.75 -5.11 -8.75
CA ARG A 110 -34.02 -4.89 -10.18
C ARG A 110 -35.29 -5.61 -10.62
N ALA A 111 -35.48 -6.85 -10.17
CA ALA A 111 -36.70 -7.61 -10.47
C ALA A 111 -37.96 -6.96 -9.86
N ALA A 112 -37.87 -6.42 -8.64
CA ALA A 112 -38.98 -5.73 -7.97
C ALA A 112 -39.43 -4.45 -8.72
N ILE A 113 -38.50 -3.75 -9.39
CA ILE A 113 -38.84 -2.60 -10.24
C ILE A 113 -39.70 -3.05 -11.43
N GLU A 114 -39.29 -4.11 -12.12
CA GLU A 114 -40.02 -4.67 -13.27
C GLU A 114 -41.39 -5.22 -12.86
N ARG A 115 -41.47 -5.85 -11.68
CA ARG A 115 -42.73 -6.37 -11.10
C ARG A 115 -43.66 -5.28 -10.58
N ALA A 116 -43.24 -4.01 -10.56
CA ALA A 116 -44.05 -2.91 -10.06
C ALA A 116 -44.54 -3.13 -8.61
N GLU A 117 -43.67 -3.66 -7.74
CA GLU A 117 -44.01 -3.85 -6.33
C GLU A 117 -44.44 -2.53 -5.65
N PRO A 118 -45.27 -2.58 -4.59
CA PRO A 118 -45.64 -1.38 -3.84
C PRO A 118 -44.40 -0.62 -3.36
N ALA A 119 -44.44 0.71 -3.41
CA ALA A 119 -43.28 1.56 -3.08
C ALA A 119 -42.74 1.32 -1.66
N GLU A 120 -43.61 0.97 -0.70
CA GLU A 120 -43.21 0.58 0.65
C GLU A 120 -42.43 -0.74 0.69
N ALA A 121 -42.86 -1.73 -0.09
CA ALA A 121 -42.16 -3.01 -0.21
C ALA A 121 -40.79 -2.81 -0.89
N PHE A 122 -40.72 -1.96 -1.91
CA PHE A 122 -39.46 -1.59 -2.55
C PHE A 122 -38.51 -0.87 -1.57
N ALA A 123 -39.02 0.06 -0.76
CA ALA A 123 -38.23 0.76 0.26
C ALA A 123 -37.60 -0.21 1.27
N LEU A 124 -38.36 -1.20 1.76
CA LEU A 124 -37.86 -2.23 2.68
C LEU A 124 -36.74 -3.09 2.05
N ARG A 125 -36.80 -3.33 0.73
CA ARG A 125 -35.72 -4.04 0.02
C ARG A 125 -34.46 -3.19 -0.08
N VAL A 126 -34.60 -1.89 -0.36
CA VAL A 126 -33.48 -0.95 -0.37
C VAL A 126 -32.80 -0.91 0.99
N GLU A 127 -33.56 -0.82 2.08
CA GLU A 127 -33.01 -0.86 3.45
C GLU A 127 -32.27 -2.17 3.77
N ARG A 128 -32.80 -3.31 3.30
CA ARG A 128 -32.13 -4.60 3.46
C ARG A 128 -30.78 -4.64 2.76
N VAL A 129 -30.72 -4.15 1.52
CA VAL A 129 -29.46 -4.07 0.78
C VAL A 129 -28.50 -3.09 1.45
N ASP A 130 -28.99 -1.96 1.95
CA ASP A 130 -28.16 -0.99 2.67
C ASP A 130 -27.49 -1.59 3.92
N ALA A 131 -28.23 -2.39 4.70
CA ALA A 131 -27.70 -3.11 5.85
C ALA A 131 -26.63 -4.15 5.47
N LEU A 132 -26.80 -4.83 4.34
CA LEU A 132 -25.80 -5.76 3.79
C LEU A 132 -24.54 -5.01 3.31
N LEU A 133 -24.71 -3.85 2.66
CA LEU A 133 -23.60 -2.99 2.26
C LEU A 133 -22.85 -2.43 3.48
N ALA A 134 -23.55 -2.13 4.59
CA ALA A 134 -22.91 -1.76 5.87
C ALA A 134 -22.07 -2.88 6.46
N SER A 135 -22.59 -4.11 6.45
CA SER A 135 -21.84 -5.28 6.87
C SER A 135 -20.61 -5.52 5.96
N ALA A 136 -20.76 -5.31 4.65
CA ALA A 136 -19.68 -5.44 3.68
C ALA A 136 -18.60 -4.37 3.90
N GLU A 137 -19.01 -3.13 4.18
CA GLU A 137 -18.10 -2.03 4.50
C GLU A 137 -17.34 -2.26 5.80
N GLU A 138 -17.96 -2.85 6.82
CA GLU A 138 -17.26 -3.24 8.06
C GLU A 138 -16.18 -4.30 7.77
N LYS A 139 -16.52 -5.33 6.98
CA LYS A 139 -15.62 -6.42 6.59
C LYS A 139 -14.47 -5.96 5.70
N LEU A 140 -14.74 -5.04 4.77
CA LEU A 140 -13.77 -4.49 3.82
C LEU A 140 -12.99 -3.30 4.38
N GLY A 141 -13.58 -2.52 5.29
CA GLY A 141 -12.97 -1.42 6.02
C GLY A 141 -11.95 -1.90 7.05
N ALA A 142 -12.05 -3.17 7.48
CA ALA A 142 -10.94 -3.93 8.04
C ALA A 142 -9.85 -4.30 6.99
N GLY A 143 -9.77 -3.53 5.89
CA GLY A 143 -8.79 -3.63 4.80
C GLY A 143 -7.47 -2.92 5.09
N GLU A 144 -7.29 -2.31 6.27
CA GLU A 144 -5.98 -2.37 6.92
C GLU A 144 -5.74 -3.85 7.25
N LEU A 145 -4.63 -4.44 6.75
CA LEU A 145 -4.22 -5.82 7.08
C LEU A 145 -4.64 -6.13 8.52
N SER A 146 -5.44 -7.19 8.72
CA SER A 146 -5.89 -7.55 10.08
C SER A 146 -4.68 -7.52 11.01
N PRO A 147 -4.80 -7.07 12.27
CA PRO A 147 -3.61 -6.89 13.13
C PRO A 147 -2.70 -8.12 13.17
N GLY A 148 -3.27 -9.33 13.07
CA GLY A 148 -2.53 -10.57 12.92
C GLY A 148 -1.84 -10.74 11.56
N ALA A 149 -2.49 -10.37 10.44
CA ALA A 149 -1.88 -10.38 9.11
C ALA A 149 -0.77 -9.32 8.97
N ALA A 150 -0.98 -8.10 9.49
CA ALA A 150 0.04 -7.04 9.52
C ALA A 150 1.25 -7.48 10.34
N PHE A 151 1.01 -8.02 11.54
CA PHE A 151 2.06 -8.59 12.39
C PHE A 151 2.82 -9.70 11.66
N THR A 152 2.11 -10.67 11.07
CA THR A 152 2.73 -11.80 10.36
C THR A 152 3.53 -11.33 9.14
N ALA A 153 2.99 -10.41 8.34
CA ALA A 153 3.69 -9.85 7.20
C ALA A 153 4.96 -9.11 7.62
N SER A 154 4.85 -8.23 8.63
CA SER A 154 6.00 -7.49 9.17
C SER A 154 7.05 -8.43 9.78
N LEU A 155 6.63 -9.51 10.44
CA LEU A 155 7.51 -10.54 10.99
C LEU A 155 8.25 -11.32 9.90
N LEU A 156 7.56 -11.73 8.82
CA LEU A 156 8.18 -12.46 7.71
C LEU A 156 9.20 -11.61 6.96
N ILE A 157 8.89 -10.33 6.76
CA ILE A 157 9.83 -9.32 6.21
C ILE A 157 11.02 -9.18 7.18
N LEU A 158 10.80 -8.87 8.45
CA LEU A 158 11.90 -8.71 9.41
C LEU A 158 12.79 -9.96 9.51
N LEU A 159 12.19 -11.15 9.48
CA LEU A 159 12.92 -12.42 9.55
C LEU A 159 13.80 -12.64 8.32
N ARG A 160 13.28 -12.36 7.11
CA ARG A 160 14.04 -12.49 5.86
C ARG A 160 15.21 -11.53 5.85
N GLU A 161 14.95 -10.24 6.05
CA GLU A 161 15.95 -9.18 6.03
C GLU A 161 17.00 -9.38 7.12
N GLY A 162 16.57 -9.80 8.32
CA GLY A 162 17.46 -10.14 9.43
C GLY A 162 18.34 -11.36 9.14
N LEU A 163 17.77 -12.41 8.53
CA LEU A 163 18.52 -13.61 8.17
C LEU A 163 19.57 -13.31 7.09
N GLU A 164 19.20 -12.57 6.04
CA GLU A 164 20.13 -12.14 4.99
C GLU A 164 21.30 -11.34 5.60
N ALA A 165 21.04 -10.42 6.52
CA ALA A 165 22.07 -9.64 7.21
C ALA A 165 22.99 -10.51 8.08
N ILE A 166 22.44 -11.48 8.84
CA ILE A 166 23.23 -12.40 9.66
C ILE A 166 24.12 -13.29 8.78
N LEU A 167 23.60 -13.77 7.64
CA LEU A 167 24.38 -14.58 6.71
C LEU A 167 25.56 -13.79 6.12
N VAL A 168 25.35 -12.52 5.74
CA VAL A 168 26.43 -11.64 5.28
C VAL A 168 27.46 -11.42 6.39
N LEU A 169 27.02 -11.14 7.62
CA LEU A 169 27.92 -10.94 8.76
C LEU A 169 28.73 -12.21 9.07
N ALA A 170 28.08 -13.37 9.06
CA ALA A 170 28.73 -14.67 9.27
C ALA A 170 29.78 -14.94 8.17
N ALA A 171 29.47 -14.63 6.92
CA ALA A 171 30.42 -14.76 5.81
C ALA A 171 31.65 -13.86 5.99
N ILE A 172 31.46 -12.61 6.42
CA ILE A 172 32.57 -11.68 6.71
C ILE A 172 33.43 -12.20 7.87
N ILE A 173 32.82 -12.62 8.98
CA ILE A 173 33.53 -13.15 10.15
C ILE A 173 34.31 -14.41 9.77
N ALA A 174 33.69 -15.34 9.04
CA ALA A 174 34.33 -16.56 8.56
C ALA A 174 35.51 -16.27 7.63
N PHE A 175 35.37 -15.29 6.72
CA PHE A 175 36.43 -14.86 5.82
C PHE A 175 37.63 -14.27 6.58
N VAL A 176 37.37 -13.39 7.55
CA VAL A 176 38.42 -12.78 8.39
C VAL A 176 39.13 -13.83 9.24
N ALA A 177 38.37 -14.74 9.86
CA ALA A 177 38.93 -15.83 10.66
C ALA A 177 39.78 -16.79 9.81
N LYS A 178 39.33 -17.12 8.59
CA LYS A 178 40.03 -18.05 7.68
C LYS A 178 41.31 -17.46 7.08
N THR A 179 41.35 -16.13 6.89
CA THR A 179 42.54 -15.43 6.35
C THR A 179 43.62 -15.18 7.40
N GLY A 180 43.44 -15.64 8.64
CA GLY A 180 44.40 -15.46 9.74
C GLY A 180 44.45 -14.03 10.29
N ARG A 181 43.65 -13.10 9.74
CA ARG A 181 43.58 -11.69 10.14
C ARG A 181 42.62 -11.49 11.32
N ARG A 182 42.86 -12.21 12.41
CA ARG A 182 42.04 -12.10 13.63
C ARG A 182 42.10 -10.70 14.26
N ASP A 183 43.12 -9.92 13.93
CA ASP A 183 43.26 -8.49 14.22
C ASP A 183 42.11 -7.63 13.68
N ALA A 184 41.44 -8.08 12.60
CA ALA A 184 40.30 -7.37 12.02
C ALA A 184 38.94 -7.69 12.67
N LEU A 185 38.84 -8.75 13.49
CA LEU A 185 37.57 -9.16 14.13
C LEU A 185 36.97 -8.08 15.05
N PRO A 186 37.74 -7.37 15.90
CA PRO A 186 37.20 -6.29 16.73
C PRO A 186 36.53 -5.18 15.91
N TYR A 187 37.05 -4.87 14.71
CA TYR A 187 36.46 -3.87 13.83
C TYR A 187 35.12 -4.35 13.22
N VAL A 188 35.00 -5.64 12.92
CA VAL A 188 33.73 -6.24 12.49
C VAL A 188 32.71 -6.15 13.63
N HIS A 189 33.10 -6.46 14.87
CA HIS A 189 32.21 -6.34 16.01
C HIS A 189 31.79 -4.89 16.29
N ALA A 190 32.74 -3.96 16.24
CA ALA A 190 32.45 -2.54 16.34
C ALA A 190 31.49 -2.06 15.24
N GLY A 191 31.63 -2.58 14.02
CA GLY A 191 30.78 -2.24 12.87
C GLY A 191 29.31 -2.55 13.09
N TRP A 192 28.94 -3.79 13.45
CA TRP A 192 27.52 -4.13 13.64
C TRP A 192 26.95 -3.50 14.91
N VAL A 193 27.74 -3.35 15.99
CA VAL A 193 27.29 -2.63 17.19
C VAL A 193 27.01 -1.17 16.88
N ALA A 194 27.90 -0.50 16.12
CA ALA A 194 27.69 0.88 15.68
C ALA A 194 26.44 0.99 14.78
N ALA A 195 26.22 0.04 13.86
CA ALA A 195 25.04 0.01 13.02
C ALA A 195 23.74 -0.09 13.84
N LEU A 196 23.68 -0.97 14.83
CA LEU A 196 22.53 -1.07 15.74
C LEU A 196 22.31 0.21 16.54
N THR A 197 23.41 0.81 17.04
CA THR A 197 23.36 2.03 17.85
C THR A 197 22.84 3.20 17.03
N LEU A 198 23.35 3.39 15.82
CA LEU A 198 22.88 4.42 14.89
C LEU A 198 21.44 4.18 14.46
N GLY A 199 21.03 2.93 14.23
CA GLY A 199 19.64 2.57 13.93
C GLY A 199 18.69 2.93 15.06
N ALA A 200 19.04 2.60 16.31
CA ALA A 200 18.26 2.95 17.48
C ALA A 200 18.16 4.47 17.70
N LEU A 201 19.28 5.19 17.54
CA LEU A 201 19.29 6.66 17.58
C LEU A 201 18.36 7.26 16.52
N THR A 202 18.42 6.76 15.30
CA THR A 202 17.57 7.22 14.19
C THR A 202 16.10 6.97 14.48
N TRP A 203 15.76 5.80 15.02
CA TRP A 203 14.38 5.49 15.42
C TRP A 203 13.87 6.47 16.48
N VAL A 204 14.66 6.72 17.53
CA VAL A 204 14.32 7.69 18.59
C VAL A 204 14.11 9.10 18.02
N LEU A 205 15.04 9.57 17.19
CA LEU A 205 14.95 10.85 16.50
C LEU A 205 13.67 10.94 15.65
N ALA A 206 13.35 9.88 14.90
CA ALA A 206 12.15 9.83 14.07
C ALA A 206 10.88 9.93 14.90
N THR A 207 10.80 9.24 16.06
CA THR A 207 9.64 9.33 16.96
C THR A 207 9.42 10.77 17.45
N PHE A 208 10.48 11.45 17.87
CA PHE A 208 10.37 12.84 18.35
C PHE A 208 10.05 13.85 17.24
N VAL A 209 10.59 13.65 16.03
CA VAL A 209 10.36 14.57 14.90
C VAL A 209 8.96 14.42 14.30
N VAL A 210 8.41 13.22 14.28
CA VAL A 210 7.11 12.92 13.65
C VAL A 210 5.91 13.28 14.55
N ASP A 211 6.02 13.13 15.88
CA ASP A 211 4.91 13.44 16.79
C ASP A 211 4.60 14.94 16.96
N ILE A 212 5.52 15.84 16.59
CA ILE A 212 5.40 17.28 16.87
C ILE A 212 4.52 18.04 15.84
N SER A 213 4.18 17.46 14.68
CA SER A 213 3.37 18.17 13.68
C SER A 213 2.52 17.23 12.81
N GLY A 214 1.26 17.01 13.20
CA GLY A 214 0.27 16.30 12.38
C GLY A 214 -0.01 16.95 11.02
N ALA A 215 0.36 18.23 10.83
CA ALA A 215 0.22 18.97 9.58
C ALA A 215 1.33 18.68 8.55
N ASN A 216 2.40 17.95 8.92
CA ASN A 216 3.57 17.71 8.07
C ASN A 216 3.70 16.25 7.60
N ARG A 217 2.70 15.39 7.81
CA ARG A 217 2.77 13.95 7.50
C ARG A 217 3.18 13.67 6.04
N GLU A 218 2.72 14.51 5.13
CA GLU A 218 3.04 14.43 3.69
C GLU A 218 4.44 14.92 3.37
N LEU A 219 4.90 15.97 4.04
CA LEU A 219 6.28 16.46 3.92
C LEU A 219 7.27 15.43 4.47
N THR A 220 6.94 14.78 5.59
CA THR A 220 7.77 13.70 6.15
C THR A 220 7.84 12.50 5.22
N GLU A 221 6.72 12.08 4.60
CA GLU A 221 6.72 10.97 3.65
C GLU A 221 7.56 11.28 2.39
N GLY A 222 7.39 12.49 1.82
CA GLY A 222 8.16 12.91 0.66
C GLY A 222 9.66 13.05 0.95
N VAL A 223 10.04 13.62 2.09
CA VAL A 223 11.45 13.73 2.50
C VAL A 223 12.05 12.36 2.78
N THR A 224 11.33 11.46 3.47
CA THR A 224 11.78 10.10 3.72
C THR A 224 12.00 9.32 2.42
N ALA A 225 11.09 9.44 1.44
CA ALA A 225 11.24 8.82 0.14
C ALA A 225 12.46 9.35 -0.64
N LEU A 226 12.70 10.67 -0.60
CA LEU A 226 13.88 11.30 -1.21
C LEU A 226 15.20 10.82 -0.57
N VAL A 227 15.24 10.76 0.77
CA VAL A 227 16.40 10.25 1.51
C VAL A 227 16.65 8.78 1.18
N ALA A 228 15.61 7.96 1.15
CA ALA A 228 15.71 6.55 0.78
C ALA A 228 16.24 6.38 -0.67
N ALA A 229 15.72 7.14 -1.63
CA ALA A 229 16.19 7.13 -3.01
C ALA A 229 17.67 7.54 -3.11
N ALA A 230 18.08 8.59 -2.39
CA ALA A 230 19.47 9.04 -2.36
C ALA A 230 20.40 7.97 -1.76
N MET A 231 19.98 7.28 -0.69
CA MET A 231 20.74 6.16 -0.11
C MET A 231 20.91 5.02 -1.10
N LEU A 232 19.84 4.62 -1.80
CA LEU A 232 19.89 3.57 -2.82
C LEU A 232 20.81 3.96 -3.98
N LEU A 233 20.75 5.20 -4.46
CA LEU A 233 21.66 5.70 -5.49
C LEU A 233 23.11 5.70 -5.01
N TYR A 234 23.37 6.12 -3.78
CA TYR A 234 24.71 6.10 -3.19
C TYR A 234 25.27 4.67 -3.11
N VAL A 235 24.48 3.73 -2.58
CA VAL A 235 24.87 2.32 -2.48
C VAL A 235 25.06 1.71 -3.87
N GLY A 236 24.16 1.99 -4.81
CA GLY A 236 24.26 1.54 -6.19
C GLY A 236 25.51 2.08 -6.89
N TYR A 237 25.80 3.37 -6.73
CA TYR A 237 27.01 4.00 -7.25
C TYR A 237 28.28 3.40 -6.64
N TRP A 238 28.31 3.20 -5.32
CA TRP A 238 29.46 2.60 -4.63
C TRP A 238 29.71 1.17 -5.08
N LEU A 239 28.65 0.36 -5.23
CA LEU A 239 28.75 -1.02 -5.69
C LEU A 239 29.23 -1.09 -7.14
N HIS A 240 28.80 -0.14 -7.98
CA HIS A 240 29.26 -0.02 -9.36
C HIS A 240 30.77 0.33 -9.43
N GLY A 241 31.21 1.27 -8.59
CA GLY A 241 32.61 1.71 -8.53
C GLY A 241 33.59 0.72 -7.86
N LYS A 242 33.10 -0.21 -7.02
CA LYS A 242 33.91 -1.23 -6.32
C LYS A 242 33.67 -2.66 -6.82
N SER A 243 33.31 -2.82 -8.09
CA SER A 243 33.36 -4.10 -8.79
C SER A 243 34.82 -4.57 -8.96
N TYR A 244 35.43 -4.99 -7.85
CA TYR A 244 36.79 -5.51 -7.74
C TYR A 244 36.87 -6.95 -8.30
N VAL A 245 36.37 -7.13 -9.53
CA VAL A 245 36.44 -8.39 -10.30
C VAL A 245 37.89 -8.86 -10.46
N GLN A 246 38.87 -7.94 -10.38
CA GLN A 246 40.29 -8.25 -10.54
C GLN A 246 40.97 -8.86 -9.29
N ALA A 247 40.56 -8.54 -8.06
CA ALA A 247 41.14 -9.20 -6.86
C ALA A 247 40.52 -10.57 -6.61
N TRP A 248 39.22 -10.71 -6.85
CA TRP A 248 38.53 -11.98 -6.71
C TRP A 248 39.02 -12.99 -7.75
N SER A 249 39.19 -12.57 -9.02
CA SER A 249 39.76 -13.45 -10.05
C SER A 249 41.23 -13.81 -9.81
N ARG A 250 42.03 -12.93 -9.16
CA ARG A 250 43.40 -13.24 -8.74
C ARG A 250 43.45 -14.23 -7.57
N PHE A 251 42.60 -14.06 -6.56
CA PHE A 251 42.49 -14.99 -5.42
C PHE A 251 42.07 -16.40 -5.85
N ILE A 252 41.09 -16.49 -6.77
CA ILE A 252 40.65 -17.78 -7.35
C ILE A 252 41.82 -18.44 -8.10
N ARG A 253 42.55 -17.68 -8.94
CA ARG A 253 43.71 -18.21 -9.69
C ARG A 253 44.84 -18.72 -8.80
N GLU A 254 45.19 -17.98 -7.74
CA GLU A 254 46.27 -18.38 -6.82
C GLU A 254 45.92 -19.64 -6.01
N GLN A 255 44.66 -19.80 -5.59
CA GLN A 255 44.21 -20.99 -4.82
C GLN A 255 43.95 -22.23 -5.69
N VAL A 256 43.35 -22.05 -6.87
CA VAL A 256 43.08 -23.15 -7.80
C VAL A 256 44.37 -23.64 -8.46
N GLY A 257 45.31 -22.74 -8.75
CA GLY A 257 46.63 -23.11 -9.28
C GLY A 257 47.47 -23.96 -8.32
N GLN A 258 47.43 -23.68 -7.01
CA GLN A 258 48.14 -24.49 -6.01
C GLN A 258 47.48 -25.85 -5.72
N ALA A 259 46.16 -25.95 -5.82
CA ALA A 259 45.45 -27.22 -5.65
C ALA A 259 45.65 -28.16 -6.85
N LEU A 260 45.64 -27.61 -8.07
CA LEU A 260 45.92 -28.39 -9.29
C LEU A 260 47.37 -28.86 -9.36
N ALA A 261 48.34 -28.05 -8.93
CA ALA A 261 49.74 -28.48 -8.86
C ALA A 261 50.02 -29.59 -7.83
N LYS A 262 49.18 -29.73 -6.79
CA LYS A 262 49.31 -30.79 -5.77
C LYS A 262 48.57 -32.08 -6.13
N GLN A 263 47.55 -32.04 -6.99
CA GLN A 263 46.82 -33.24 -7.42
C GLN A 263 47.31 -33.84 -8.75
N THR A 264 48.01 -33.09 -9.60
CA THR A 264 48.56 -33.63 -10.85
C THR A 264 49.74 -34.59 -10.66
N LEU A 265 50.41 -34.57 -9.50
CA LEU A 265 51.47 -35.53 -9.17
C LEU A 265 50.92 -36.92 -8.80
N TRP A 266 49.73 -37.00 -8.21
CA TRP A 266 49.08 -38.28 -7.87
C TRP A 266 48.38 -38.92 -9.08
N ALA A 267 47.85 -38.10 -9.99
CA ALA A 267 47.23 -38.58 -11.22
C ALA A 267 48.22 -39.18 -12.23
N MET A 268 49.52 -38.81 -12.18
CA MET A 268 50.56 -39.44 -13.01
C MET A 268 51.16 -40.71 -12.40
N ALA A 269 50.84 -41.05 -11.14
CA ALA A 269 51.29 -42.28 -10.48
C ALA A 269 50.25 -43.43 -10.56
N ALA A 270 49.08 -43.17 -11.15
CA ALA A 270 48.00 -44.15 -11.32
C ALA A 270 47.76 -44.49 -12.81
N LEU A 271 48.84 -44.51 -13.58
CA LEU A 271 48.95 -45.15 -14.90
C LEU A 271 49.45 -46.58 -14.69
#